data_AF-A0A0D6LKW3-F1
#
_entry.id   AF-A0A0D6LKW3-F1
#
_cell.length_a   1.000
_cell.length_b   1.000
_cell.length_c   1.000
_cell.angle_alpha   90.00
_cell.angle_beta   90.00
_cell.angle_gamma   90.00
#
_symmetry.space_group_name_H-M   'P 1'
#
loop_
_entity.id
_entity.type
_entity.pdbx_description
1 polymer ?
#
loop_
_entity_poly.entity_id
_entity_poly.type
_entity_poly.pdbx_seq_one_letter_code
_entity_poly.pdbx_strand_id
1 'polypeptide(L)'
;MSWQRMSIVVDRYERLAISQLRDLRELQRKAMNPSTDSASVRSQIDRIGQHLQSGLAQLLGERENLDADGQDQFDARVEPIRKQIQSAIHATASLPPLESKNPFEEPDSVDSNPYEAERKRYVQETDSRALELKAKAEEARMVAEATAKLNKDMRDLEDIFAELATIVHEQHDVVDSIEEHIERATHDVKHGNEQLKKAATVTAAVVGGVAVGGPVGLAAGSAVAGISAGVAGLVADPPQMAVLVETTLGDLVIDLYVKERPKCSLNFLKLCKMKYYNLCQFHTIEQNYVAQTGDPTGTGRGGESIFMSLYGEQARYFEREDLPKMKHTRLGIVSFVNNGNNMLGSQFFITLGEGLDYLDDKHTIFGQVTEGLDTLEKLNEQLCDGDHRPYKDIRIAHTIVLDDPFEDPKRLEYPRRSPSPTFEMLVKTNQIALDENIDDYEGKTAEEIAEEIKKRDMAEQAQILEMVGDLRHADEAPPDNVLFVCKLNPVTTDEDLEIIFSRFGKIIKCEVIRDRRTQQSLQYAFIEFEDPKSCEQAFFKMDNVLIDDRRIHVDFSQSVAKLHQWDREGKAARKADDKKETEKEHRKVCYDRF
;
A
#
# COMPACT_ATOMS: atom_id res chain seq x y z
N MET A 1 -11.98 -16.35 23.03
CA MET A 1 -12.16 -15.76 21.67
C MET A 1 -10.90 -16.08 20.87
N SER A 2 -10.97 -16.46 19.59
CA SER A 2 -9.72 -16.71 18.84
C SER A 2 -9.02 -15.40 18.50
N TRP A 3 -7.69 -15.38 18.50
CA TRP A 3 -6.88 -14.20 18.14
C TRP A 3 -7.33 -13.55 16.82
N GLN A 4 -7.66 -14.35 15.81
CA GLN A 4 -8.15 -13.86 14.50
C GLN A 4 -9.43 -13.00 14.58
N ARG A 5 -10.31 -13.26 15.56
CA ARG A 5 -11.50 -12.43 15.78
C ARG A 5 -11.15 -11.18 16.59
N MET A 6 -10.24 -11.31 17.55
CA MET A 6 -9.77 -10.18 18.35
C MET A 6 -8.97 -9.19 17.52
N SER A 7 -8.15 -9.68 16.59
CA SER A 7 -7.32 -8.83 15.73
C SER A 7 -8.17 -7.88 14.88
N ILE A 8 -9.39 -8.28 14.49
CA ILE A 8 -10.35 -7.41 13.77
C ILE A 8 -10.88 -6.30 14.68
N VAL A 9 -11.16 -6.62 15.95
CA VAL A 9 -11.62 -5.63 16.95
C VAL A 9 -10.50 -4.64 17.26
N VAL A 10 -9.27 -5.13 17.46
CA VAL A 10 -8.08 -4.31 17.66
C VAL A 10 -7.83 -3.40 16.46
N ASP A 11 -7.92 -3.91 15.24
CA ASP A 11 -7.69 -3.15 14.01
C ASP A 11 -8.74 -2.04 13.79
N ARG A 12 -10.00 -2.30 14.16
CA ARG A 12 -11.04 -1.27 14.15
C ARG A 12 -10.78 -0.18 15.20
N TYR A 13 -10.38 -0.59 16.40
CA TYR A 13 -10.07 0.37 17.47
C TYR A 13 -8.81 1.17 17.16
N GLU A 14 -7.79 0.56 16.57
CA GLU A 14 -6.55 1.22 16.12
C GLU A 14 -6.84 2.34 15.12
N ARG A 15 -7.65 2.06 14.09
CA ARG A 15 -8.06 3.08 13.11
C ARG A 15 -8.84 4.24 13.75
N LEU A 16 -9.75 3.92 14.67
CA LEU A 16 -10.50 4.94 15.42
C LEU A 16 -9.57 5.77 16.32
N ALA A 17 -8.65 5.12 17.03
CA ALA A 17 -7.73 5.77 17.95
C ALA A 17 -6.77 6.72 17.22
N ILE A 18 -6.24 6.32 16.05
CA ILE A 18 -5.36 7.16 15.23
C ILE A 18 -6.09 8.44 14.78
N SER A 19 -7.32 8.33 14.30
CA SER A 19 -8.14 9.49 13.91
C SER A 19 -8.41 10.41 15.10
N GLN A 20 -8.89 9.86 16.22
CA GLN A 20 -9.22 10.66 17.40
C GLN A 20 -7.98 11.30 18.06
N LEU A 21 -6.81 10.65 18.03
CA LEU A 21 -5.56 11.23 18.50
C LEU A 21 -5.08 12.39 17.63
N ARG A 22 -5.33 12.35 16.32
CA ARG A 22 -5.05 13.48 15.42
C ARG A 22 -5.92 14.68 15.77
N ASP A 23 -7.23 14.48 15.91
CA ASP A 23 -8.18 15.53 16.28
C ASP A 23 -7.85 16.14 17.65
N LEU A 24 -7.50 15.28 18.62
CA LEU A 24 -7.11 15.72 19.96
C LEU A 24 -5.87 16.63 19.94
N ARG A 25 -4.83 16.27 19.16
CA ARG A 25 -3.61 17.08 19.02
C ARG A 25 -3.86 18.42 18.33
N GLU A 26 -4.79 18.46 17.38
CA GLU A 26 -5.20 19.72 16.74
C GLU A 26 -5.95 20.64 17.70
N LEU A 27 -6.88 20.09 18.48
CA LEU A 27 -7.60 20.85 19.50
C LEU A 27 -6.67 21.32 20.62
N GLN A 28 -5.71 20.50 21.05
CA GLN A 28 -4.67 20.89 22.02
C GLN A 28 -3.82 22.05 21.50
N ARG A 29 -3.42 22.05 20.22
CA ARG A 29 -2.72 23.18 19.58
C ARG A 29 -3.57 24.45 19.57
N LYS A 30 -4.87 24.34 19.28
CA LYS A 30 -5.81 25.48 19.37
C LYS A 30 -5.92 26.01 20.80
N ALA A 31 -5.96 25.12 21.80
CA ALA A 31 -6.02 25.49 23.21
C ALA A 31 -4.73 26.12 23.75
N MET A 32 -3.56 25.90 23.11
CA MET A 32 -2.32 26.60 23.46
C MET A 32 -2.30 28.06 23.00
N ASN A 33 -3.15 28.45 22.05
CA ASN A 33 -3.20 29.82 21.54
C ASN A 33 -4.27 30.64 22.29
N PRO A 34 -3.90 31.68 23.06
CA PRO A 34 -4.83 32.43 23.92
C PRO A 34 -6.01 33.09 23.19
N SER A 35 -5.91 33.31 21.88
CA SER A 35 -6.96 33.92 21.06
C SER A 35 -8.05 32.93 20.60
N THR A 36 -7.76 31.63 20.64
CA THR A 36 -8.65 30.57 20.13
C THR A 36 -9.05 29.56 21.21
N ASP A 37 -8.46 29.66 22.40
CA ASP A 37 -8.86 28.91 23.57
C ASP A 37 -10.27 29.31 24.02
N SER A 38 -11.18 28.35 24.03
CA SER A 38 -12.57 28.54 24.45
C SER A 38 -13.03 27.35 25.29
N ALA A 39 -14.00 27.58 26.17
CA ALA A 39 -14.62 26.51 26.96
C ALA A 39 -15.19 25.38 26.07
N SER A 40 -15.60 25.70 24.84
CA SER A 40 -16.07 24.72 23.85
C SER A 40 -14.95 23.79 23.38
N VAL A 41 -13.77 24.35 23.04
CA VAL A 41 -12.60 23.57 22.60
C VAL A 41 -12.13 22.63 23.70
N ARG A 42 -12.06 23.11 24.95
CA ARG A 42 -11.68 22.27 26.10
C ARG A 42 -12.68 21.15 26.38
N SER A 43 -13.98 21.45 26.27
CA SER A 43 -15.03 20.43 26.36
C SER A 43 -14.93 19.37 25.25
N GLN A 44 -14.46 19.73 24.06
CA GLN A 44 -14.20 18.75 22.98
C GLN A 44 -12.98 17.89 23.28
N ILE A 45 -11.90 18.49 23.78
CA ILE A 45 -10.68 17.77 24.21
C ILE A 45 -11.03 16.72 25.29
N ASP A 46 -11.82 17.10 26.30
CA ASP A 46 -12.23 16.20 27.37
C ASP A 46 -13.10 15.04 26.87
N ARG A 47 -14.05 15.33 25.95
CA ARG A 47 -14.91 14.31 25.35
C ARG A 47 -14.12 13.27 24.55
N ILE A 48 -13.19 13.72 23.70
CA ILE A 48 -12.34 12.82 22.91
C ILE A 48 -11.42 12.01 23.82
N GLY A 49 -10.83 12.64 24.84
CA GLY A 49 -10.02 11.95 25.85
C GLY A 49 -10.77 10.83 26.57
N GLN A 50 -12.01 11.10 27.03
CA GLN A 50 -12.86 10.11 27.69
C GLN A 50 -13.29 8.98 26.74
N HIS A 51 -13.58 9.30 25.47
CA HIS A 51 -13.94 8.30 24.47
C HIS A 51 -12.77 7.35 24.18
N LEU A 52 -11.55 7.88 24.06
CA LEU A 52 -10.34 7.06 23.88
C LEU A 52 -10.08 6.17 25.11
N GLN A 53 -10.17 6.71 26.33
CA GLN A 53 -9.97 5.93 27.55
C GLN A 53 -11.02 4.83 27.75
N SER A 54 -12.29 5.12 27.49
CA SER A 54 -13.38 4.13 27.63
C SER A 54 -13.26 3.01 26.60
N GLY A 55 -12.94 3.32 25.35
CA GLY A 55 -12.67 2.31 24.33
C GLY A 55 -11.45 1.44 24.64
N LEU A 56 -10.37 2.04 25.19
CA LEU A 56 -9.18 1.29 25.61
C LEU A 56 -9.51 0.36 26.77
N ALA A 57 -10.29 0.82 27.76
CA ALA A 57 -10.71 0.01 28.89
C ALA A 57 -11.58 -1.17 28.45
N GLN A 58 -12.48 -0.96 27.50
CA GLN A 58 -13.30 -2.03 26.93
C GLN A 58 -12.44 -3.06 26.19
N LEU A 59 -11.45 -2.60 25.41
CA LEU A 59 -10.53 -3.46 24.69
C LEU A 59 -9.65 -4.29 25.65
N LEU A 60 -9.14 -3.68 26.71
CA LEU A 60 -8.37 -4.36 27.75
C LEU A 60 -9.22 -5.38 28.54
N GLY A 61 -10.53 -5.15 28.71
CA GLY A 61 -11.44 -6.11 29.33
C GLY A 61 -11.60 -7.39 28.51
N GLU A 62 -11.56 -7.29 27.18
CA GLU A 62 -11.63 -8.45 26.28
C GLU A 62 -10.33 -9.27 26.25
N ARG A 63 -9.21 -8.74 26.77
CA ARG A 63 -7.93 -9.45 26.92
C ARG A 63 -8.07 -10.73 27.77
N GLU A 64 -8.90 -10.69 28.81
CA GLU A 64 -9.12 -11.83 29.71
C GLU A 64 -9.77 -13.04 29.01
N ASN A 65 -10.39 -12.82 27.85
CA ASN A 65 -11.06 -13.85 27.05
C ASN A 65 -10.12 -14.57 26.04
N LEU A 66 -8.83 -14.24 26.03
CA LEU A 66 -7.80 -14.81 25.15
C LEU A 66 -6.94 -15.87 25.87
N ASP A 67 -6.42 -16.81 25.08
CA ASP A 67 -5.37 -17.75 25.47
C ASP A 67 -4.00 -17.07 25.64
N ALA A 68 -3.03 -17.73 26.28
CA ALA A 68 -1.73 -17.12 26.64
C ALA A 68 -0.99 -16.54 25.41
N ASP A 69 -0.91 -17.31 24.31
CA ASP A 69 -0.28 -16.85 23.06
C ASP A 69 -1.06 -15.68 22.42
N GLY A 70 -2.38 -15.68 22.55
CA GLY A 70 -3.25 -14.59 22.08
C GLY A 70 -3.12 -13.33 22.93
N GLN A 71 -2.85 -13.45 24.23
CA GLN A 71 -2.59 -12.32 25.12
C GLN A 71 -1.26 -11.64 24.79
N ASP A 72 -0.20 -12.40 24.50
CA ASP A 72 1.09 -11.84 24.11
C ASP A 72 1.01 -11.06 22.79
N GLN A 73 0.29 -11.61 21.81
CA GLN A 73 0.04 -10.93 20.53
C GLN A 73 -0.85 -9.69 20.69
N PHE A 74 -1.83 -9.75 21.59
CA PHE A 74 -2.67 -8.60 21.94
C PHE A 74 -1.85 -7.48 22.58
N ASP A 75 -1.05 -7.80 23.60
CA ASP A 75 -0.26 -6.82 24.33
C ASP A 75 0.78 -6.16 23.41
N ALA A 76 1.44 -6.93 22.54
CA ALA A 76 2.39 -6.39 21.55
C ALA A 76 1.77 -5.34 20.63
N ARG A 77 0.49 -5.50 20.26
CA ARG A 77 -0.22 -4.62 19.32
C ARG A 77 -0.91 -3.44 20.01
N VAL A 78 -1.40 -3.63 21.24
CA VAL A 78 -2.20 -2.63 21.98
C VAL A 78 -1.33 -1.70 22.82
N GLU A 79 -0.16 -2.15 23.32
CA GLU A 79 0.74 -1.32 24.14
C GLU A 79 1.22 -0.03 23.46
N PRO A 80 1.60 -0.02 22.16
CA PRO A 80 1.94 1.22 21.45
C PRO A 80 0.79 2.24 21.46
N ILE A 81 -0.44 1.79 21.19
CA ILE A 81 -1.64 2.62 21.15
C ILE A 81 -1.95 3.17 22.56
N ARG A 82 -1.86 2.31 23.58
CA ARG A 82 -2.03 2.70 24.99
C ARG A 82 -1.07 3.81 25.38
N LYS A 83 0.22 3.69 25.05
CA LYS A 83 1.24 4.71 25.35
C LYS A 83 0.94 6.03 24.66
N GLN A 84 0.49 5.99 23.40
CA GLN A 84 0.11 7.20 22.66
C GLN A 84 -1.09 7.90 23.29
N ILE A 85 -2.12 7.16 23.70
CA ILE A 85 -3.30 7.70 24.39
C ILE A 85 -2.90 8.32 25.73
N GLN A 86 -2.11 7.62 26.54
CA GLN A 86 -1.66 8.14 27.84
C GLN A 86 -0.81 9.41 27.70
N SER A 87 0.10 9.45 26.72
CA SER A 87 0.90 10.64 26.41
C SER A 87 0.03 11.83 26.01
N ALA A 88 -0.96 11.60 25.14
CA ALA A 88 -1.86 12.66 24.69
C ALA A 88 -2.73 13.21 25.84
N ILE A 89 -3.17 12.36 26.76
CA ILE A 89 -3.96 12.79 27.93
C ILE A 89 -3.11 13.55 28.93
N HIS A 90 -1.87 13.13 29.16
CA HIS A 90 -0.93 13.90 29.99
C HIS A 90 -0.65 15.28 29.39
N ALA A 91 -0.58 15.39 28.06
CA ALA A 91 -0.48 16.68 27.38
C ALA A 91 -1.71 17.57 27.63
N THR A 92 -2.93 17.01 27.66
CA THR A 92 -4.13 17.77 28.06
C THR A 92 -4.02 18.34 29.47
N ALA A 93 -3.49 17.57 30.43
CA ALA A 93 -3.32 18.02 31.81
C ALA A 93 -2.29 19.15 31.95
N SER A 94 -1.40 19.32 30.96
CA SER A 94 -0.39 20.40 30.91
C SER A 94 -0.88 21.70 30.27
N LEU A 95 -2.13 21.76 29.81
CA LEU A 95 -2.69 22.99 29.22
C LEU A 95 -2.86 24.09 30.30
N PRO A 96 -2.58 25.37 29.98
CA PRO A 96 -2.75 26.47 30.92
C PRO A 96 -4.21 26.58 31.40
N PRO A 97 -4.50 27.05 32.62
CA PRO A 97 -5.88 27.26 33.07
C PRO A 97 -6.57 28.37 32.27
N LEU A 98 -7.88 28.26 32.04
CA LEU A 98 -8.69 29.34 31.46
C LEU A 98 -8.66 30.54 32.40
N GLU A 99 -8.06 31.67 31.98
CA GLU A 99 -8.23 32.94 32.69
C GLU A 99 -9.69 33.39 32.55
N SER A 100 -10.46 33.23 33.63
CA SER A 100 -11.80 33.80 33.73
C SER A 100 -11.70 35.32 33.77
N LYS A 101 -11.69 35.98 32.61
CA LYS A 101 -11.93 37.43 32.56
C LYS A 101 -13.42 37.68 32.75
N ASN A 102 -13.87 37.66 34.00
CA ASN A 102 -15.12 38.30 34.40
C ASN A 102 -14.87 39.82 34.37
N PRO A 103 -15.50 40.61 33.48
CA PRO A 103 -15.21 42.03 33.36
C PRO A 103 -15.78 42.90 34.49
N PHE A 104 -16.37 42.28 35.53
CA PHE A 104 -17.17 42.96 36.56
C PHE A 104 -16.85 42.55 38.01
N GLU A 105 -15.78 41.80 38.27
CA GLU A 105 -15.32 41.63 39.65
C GLU A 105 -14.36 42.76 40.01
N GLU A 106 -14.88 43.77 40.73
CA GLU A 106 -14.06 44.75 41.43
C GLU A 106 -13.22 44.03 42.50
N PRO A 107 -11.93 44.36 42.66
CA PRO A 107 -11.11 43.69 43.67
C PRO A 107 -11.47 44.25 45.04
N ASP A 108 -12.24 43.47 45.79
CA ASP A 108 -12.38 43.66 47.23
C ASP A 108 -11.00 43.54 47.89
N SER A 109 -10.73 44.56 48.69
CA SER A 109 -9.53 44.80 49.47
C SER A 109 -9.40 43.81 50.63
N VAL A 110 -8.26 43.12 50.73
CA VAL A 110 -7.62 42.80 52.03
C VAL A 110 -6.10 42.69 51.86
N ASP A 111 -5.38 43.41 52.73
CA ASP A 111 -3.96 43.37 53.02
C ASP A 111 -3.21 42.07 52.67
N SER A 112 -2.07 42.22 52.01
CA SER A 112 -0.95 41.29 52.16
C SER A 112 0.35 42.06 51.97
N ASN A 113 1.04 42.24 53.09
CA ASN A 113 2.37 42.82 53.24
C ASN A 113 3.28 42.51 52.04
N PRO A 114 3.96 43.49 51.42
CA PRO A 114 4.82 43.27 50.25
C PRO A 114 5.91 42.21 50.47
N TYR A 115 6.33 41.99 51.73
CA TYR A 115 7.25 40.91 52.09
C TYR A 115 6.66 39.49 51.99
N GLU A 116 5.35 39.30 52.16
CA GLU A 116 4.71 37.97 52.07
C GLU A 116 4.41 37.56 50.62
N ALA A 117 4.09 38.52 49.75
CA ALA A 117 3.92 38.28 48.32
C ALA A 117 5.24 37.85 47.66
N GLU A 118 6.34 38.50 48.04
CA GLU A 118 7.69 38.18 47.55
C GLU A 118 8.18 36.84 48.09
N ARG A 119 7.87 36.50 49.35
CA ARG A 119 8.17 35.19 49.94
C ARG A 119 7.37 34.06 49.29
N LYS A 120 6.09 34.27 48.96
CA LYS A 120 5.29 33.28 48.22
C LYS A 120 5.79 33.07 46.79
N ARG A 121 6.19 34.15 46.10
CA ARG A 121 6.82 34.07 44.77
C ARG A 121 8.14 33.31 44.81
N TYR A 122 8.99 33.61 45.80
CA TYR A 122 10.28 32.92 45.96
C TYR A 122 10.11 31.43 46.26
N VAL A 123 9.15 31.07 47.13
CA VAL A 123 8.85 29.66 47.43
C VAL A 123 8.25 28.93 46.22
N GLN A 124 7.32 29.56 45.49
CA GLN A 124 6.78 29.00 44.23
C GLN A 124 7.87 28.82 43.16
N GLU A 125 8.81 29.75 43.05
CA GLU A 125 9.90 29.69 42.09
C GLU A 125 10.95 28.63 42.47
N THR A 126 11.20 28.43 43.77
CA THR A 126 12.05 27.33 44.24
C THR A 126 11.40 25.97 44.06
N ASP A 127 10.08 25.88 44.30
CA ASP A 127 9.34 24.63 44.14
C ASP A 127 9.18 24.26 42.65
N SER A 128 8.96 25.25 41.77
CA SER A 128 8.89 25.01 40.32
C SER A 128 10.23 24.57 39.75
N ARG A 129 11.34 25.21 40.15
CA ARG A 129 12.70 24.78 39.78
C ARG A 129 13.04 23.38 40.31
N ALA A 130 12.62 23.06 41.52
CA ALA A 130 12.84 21.72 42.10
C ALA A 130 12.06 20.64 41.33
N LEU A 131 10.85 20.97 40.84
CA LEU A 131 10.06 20.08 39.98
C LEU A 131 10.68 19.91 38.59
N GLU A 132 11.16 20.99 37.99
CA GLU A 132 11.87 20.98 36.70
C GLU A 132 13.15 20.14 36.75
N LEU A 133 13.94 20.29 37.83
CA LEU A 133 15.15 19.50 38.06
C LEU A 133 14.84 18.02 38.27
N LYS A 134 13.74 17.70 38.97
CA LYS A 134 13.28 16.31 39.11
C LYS A 134 12.83 15.71 37.79
N ALA A 135 12.11 16.47 36.96
CA ALA A 135 11.69 16.01 35.63
C ALA A 135 12.90 15.75 34.72
N LYS A 136 13.88 16.66 34.69
CA LYS A 136 15.13 16.46 33.94
C LYS A 136 15.95 15.28 34.46
N ALA A 137 15.96 15.04 35.77
CA ALA A 137 16.64 13.90 36.37
C ALA A 137 15.95 12.57 36.02
N GLU A 138 14.62 12.55 35.96
CA GLU A 138 13.85 11.38 35.53
C GLU A 138 14.05 11.09 34.04
N GLU A 139 14.02 12.12 33.19
CA GLU A 139 14.30 12.00 31.75
C GLU A 139 15.72 11.48 31.51
N ALA A 140 16.72 12.03 32.20
CA ALA A 140 18.10 11.55 32.12
C ALA A 140 18.22 10.09 32.61
N ARG A 141 17.44 9.69 33.62
CA ARG A 141 17.41 8.31 34.10
C ARG A 141 16.77 7.37 33.07
N MET A 142 15.68 7.76 32.43
CA MET A 142 15.03 6.98 31.37
C MET A 142 15.95 6.79 30.17
N VAL A 143 16.70 7.83 29.78
CA VAL A 143 17.72 7.74 28.72
C VAL A 143 18.86 6.80 29.15
N ALA A 144 19.32 6.89 30.39
CA ALA A 144 20.35 5.98 30.92
C ALA A 144 19.88 4.51 30.96
N GLU A 145 18.63 4.26 31.35
CA GLU A 145 18.04 2.91 31.34
C GLU A 145 17.84 2.39 29.89
N ALA A 146 17.41 3.23 28.95
CA ALA A 146 17.28 2.88 27.54
C ALA A 146 18.63 2.55 26.89
N THR A 147 19.66 3.36 27.15
CA THR A 147 21.04 3.11 26.68
C THR A 147 21.65 1.86 27.31
N ALA A 148 21.35 1.57 28.58
CA ALA A 148 21.78 0.33 29.22
C ALA A 148 21.11 -0.89 28.59
N LYS A 149 19.82 -0.80 28.23
CA LYS A 149 19.10 -1.85 27.51
C LYS A 149 19.66 -2.07 26.11
N LEU A 150 19.89 -0.99 25.35
CA LEU A 150 20.51 -1.07 24.03
C LEU A 150 21.90 -1.72 24.08
N ASN A 151 22.72 -1.39 25.09
CA ASN A 151 24.03 -2.00 25.30
C ASN A 151 23.96 -3.48 25.73
N LYS A 152 22.82 -3.93 26.27
CA LYS A 152 22.59 -5.35 26.55
C LYS A 152 22.19 -6.06 25.26
N ASP A 153 21.24 -5.51 24.53
CA ASP A 153 20.76 -6.06 23.26
C ASP A 153 21.90 -6.16 22.23
N MET A 154 22.83 -5.19 22.22
CA MET A 154 24.02 -5.23 21.36
C MET A 154 25.00 -6.36 21.72
N ARG A 155 25.12 -6.72 23.00
CA ARG A 155 25.94 -7.85 23.46
C ARG A 155 25.27 -9.19 23.16
N ASP A 156 23.96 -9.29 23.37
CA ASP A 156 23.20 -10.50 23.02
C ASP A 156 23.28 -10.76 21.50
N LEU A 157 23.33 -9.71 20.67
CA LEU A 157 23.53 -9.82 19.22
C LEU A 157 24.94 -10.31 18.85
N GLU A 158 25.99 -9.83 19.55
CA GLU A 158 27.37 -10.30 19.36
C GLU A 158 27.50 -11.81 19.67
N ASP A 159 26.82 -12.29 20.71
CA ASP A 159 26.79 -13.72 21.06
C ASP A 159 26.07 -14.55 19.98
N ILE A 160 24.95 -14.06 19.44
CA ILE A 160 24.24 -14.71 18.32
C ILE A 160 25.12 -14.77 17.07
N PHE A 161 25.85 -13.70 16.75
CA PHE A 161 26.76 -13.69 15.60
C PHE A 161 27.95 -14.65 15.80
N ALA A 162 28.43 -14.85 17.02
CA ALA A 162 29.47 -15.83 17.32
C ALA A 162 28.96 -17.28 17.18
N GLU A 163 27.71 -17.56 17.60
CA GLU A 163 27.04 -18.84 17.36
C GLU A 163 26.80 -19.08 15.86
N LEU A 164 26.42 -18.05 15.11
CA LEU A 164 26.23 -18.17 13.67
C LEU A 164 27.56 -18.46 12.94
N ALA A 165 28.65 -17.80 13.36
CA ALA A 165 29.97 -18.02 12.79
C ALA A 165 30.50 -19.45 13.02
N THR A 166 30.18 -20.05 14.16
CA THR A 166 30.51 -21.45 14.47
C THR A 166 29.66 -22.43 13.68
N ILE A 167 28.36 -22.18 13.51
CA ILE A 167 27.48 -22.98 12.65
C ILE A 167 27.92 -22.91 11.18
N VAL A 168 28.31 -21.73 10.70
CA VAL A 168 28.80 -21.56 9.32
C VAL A 168 30.14 -22.28 9.12
N HIS A 169 31.04 -22.29 10.11
CA HIS A 169 32.27 -23.09 10.05
C HIS A 169 31.97 -24.60 10.03
N GLU A 170 31.04 -25.08 10.86
CA GLU A 170 30.62 -26.49 10.84
C GLU A 170 29.96 -26.89 9.52
N GLN A 171 29.22 -25.99 8.87
CA GLN A 171 28.64 -26.26 7.55
C GLN A 171 29.69 -26.24 6.43
N HIS A 172 30.74 -25.41 6.54
CA HIS A 172 31.81 -25.40 5.54
C HIS A 172 32.60 -26.72 5.53
N ASP A 173 32.87 -27.31 6.70
CA ASP A 173 33.50 -28.63 6.82
C ASP A 173 32.66 -29.77 6.18
N VAL A 174 31.33 -29.63 6.19
CA VAL A 174 30.41 -30.58 5.52
C VAL A 174 30.40 -30.37 4.01
N VAL A 175 30.52 -29.13 3.54
CA VAL A 175 30.57 -28.79 2.11
C VAL A 175 31.88 -29.27 1.48
N ASP A 176 33.02 -29.09 2.16
CA ASP A 176 34.33 -29.58 1.69
C ASP A 176 34.35 -31.12 1.56
N SER A 177 33.71 -31.81 2.51
CA SER A 177 33.53 -33.27 2.46
C SER A 177 32.65 -33.71 1.27
N ILE A 178 31.63 -32.94 0.92
CA ILE A 178 30.75 -33.24 -0.22
C ILE A 178 31.46 -32.96 -1.54
N GLU A 179 32.21 -31.87 -1.66
CA GLU A 179 33.04 -31.60 -2.84
C GLU A 179 34.07 -32.72 -3.07
N GLU A 180 34.75 -33.20 -2.02
CA GLU A 180 35.70 -34.29 -2.14
C GLU A 180 35.04 -35.61 -2.61
N HIS A 181 33.82 -35.90 -2.14
CA HIS A 181 33.05 -37.06 -2.60
C HIS A 181 32.55 -36.92 -4.03
N ILE A 182 32.16 -35.72 -4.46
CA ILE A 182 31.73 -35.43 -5.83
C ILE A 182 32.94 -35.51 -6.78
N GLU A 183 34.11 -34.98 -6.40
CA GLU A 183 35.31 -35.08 -7.21
C GLU A 183 35.79 -36.53 -7.38
N ARG A 184 35.77 -37.34 -6.32
CA ARG A 184 36.07 -38.78 -6.39
C ARG A 184 35.09 -39.52 -7.30
N ALA A 185 33.78 -39.27 -7.15
CA ALA A 185 32.76 -39.88 -8.01
C ALA A 185 32.90 -39.48 -9.48
N THR A 186 33.26 -38.22 -9.75
CA THR A 186 33.45 -37.70 -11.11
C THR A 186 34.73 -38.27 -11.76
N HIS A 187 35.78 -38.49 -10.96
CA HIS A 187 37.00 -39.15 -11.39
C HIS A 187 36.76 -40.62 -11.75
N ASP A 188 36.01 -41.36 -10.94
CA ASP A 188 35.69 -42.77 -11.17
C ASP A 188 34.80 -42.97 -12.41
N VAL A 189 33.85 -42.06 -12.65
CA VAL A 189 33.02 -42.07 -13.87
C VAL A 189 33.85 -41.80 -15.13
N LYS A 190 34.80 -40.86 -15.09
CA LYS A 190 35.70 -40.60 -16.22
C LYS A 190 36.61 -41.79 -16.51
N HIS A 191 37.17 -42.41 -15.48
CA HIS A 191 38.03 -43.59 -15.61
C HIS A 191 37.25 -44.81 -16.12
N GLY A 192 36.01 -45.01 -15.64
CA GLY A 192 35.11 -46.04 -16.16
C GLY A 192 34.75 -45.83 -17.63
N ASN A 193 34.52 -44.59 -18.05
CA ASN A 193 34.17 -44.26 -19.44
C ASN A 193 35.38 -44.41 -20.40
N GLU A 194 36.62 -44.19 -19.93
CA GLU A 194 37.83 -44.50 -20.67
C GLU A 194 38.07 -46.00 -20.84
N GLN A 195 37.76 -46.80 -19.81
CA GLN A 195 37.83 -48.27 -19.90
C GLN A 195 36.76 -48.82 -20.84
N LEU A 196 35.55 -48.25 -20.84
CA LEU A 196 34.50 -48.56 -21.80
C LEU A 196 34.89 -48.18 -23.23
N LYS A 197 35.58 -47.05 -23.45
CA LYS A 197 36.14 -46.68 -24.78
C LYS A 197 37.22 -47.65 -25.26
N LYS A 198 38.11 -48.10 -24.36
CA LYS A 198 39.15 -49.10 -24.67
C LYS A 198 38.57 -50.49 -24.93
N ALA A 199 37.48 -50.86 -24.24
CA ALA A 199 36.77 -52.12 -24.48
C ALA A 199 35.92 -52.07 -25.77
N ALA A 200 35.33 -50.92 -26.10
CA ALA A 200 34.55 -50.72 -27.33
C ALA A 200 35.39 -50.73 -28.61
N THR A 201 36.71 -50.45 -28.53
CA THR A 201 37.62 -50.54 -29.68
C THR A 201 38.08 -51.97 -30.00
N VAL A 202 37.81 -52.94 -29.12
CA VAL A 202 38.21 -54.35 -29.31
C VAL A 202 37.09 -55.21 -29.92
N THR A 203 35.87 -54.69 -30.05
CA THR A 203 34.71 -55.47 -30.53
C THR A 203 34.11 -54.90 -31.81
N ALA A 204 34.97 -54.56 -32.78
CA ALA A 204 34.60 -54.27 -34.16
C ALA A 204 35.38 -55.18 -35.12
N ALA A 205 35.44 -56.46 -34.80
CA ALA A 205 35.82 -57.51 -35.73
C ALA A 205 35.11 -58.79 -35.30
N VAL A 206 34.57 -59.52 -36.28
CA VAL A 206 33.98 -60.87 -36.20
C VAL A 206 32.44 -60.92 -36.13
N VAL A 207 31.87 -61.03 -37.34
CA VAL A 207 30.85 -61.99 -37.80
C VAL A 207 29.44 -61.93 -37.20
N GLY A 208 28.45 -61.93 -38.10
CA GLY A 208 27.02 -61.81 -37.79
C GLY A 208 26.32 -63.09 -37.37
N GLY A 209 25.03 -62.95 -37.02
CA GLY A 209 24.15 -64.09 -36.72
C GLY A 209 23.04 -63.75 -35.72
N VAL A 210 21.84 -63.47 -36.24
CA VAL A 210 20.55 -64.08 -35.86
C VAL A 210 20.26 -64.38 -34.35
N ALA A 211 19.38 -63.54 -33.80
CA ALA A 211 18.09 -63.87 -33.17
C ALA A 211 17.93 -64.48 -31.76
N VAL A 212 16.73 -64.17 -31.25
CA VAL A 212 15.84 -64.91 -30.32
C VAL A 212 15.96 -64.66 -28.82
N GLY A 213 14.86 -64.15 -28.25
CA GLY A 213 14.29 -64.52 -26.94
C GLY A 213 15.05 -64.01 -25.71
N GLY A 214 14.49 -63.12 -24.90
CA GLY A 214 13.28 -63.38 -24.12
C GLY A 214 13.54 -62.99 -22.64
N PRO A 215 12.51 -62.93 -21.79
CA PRO A 215 12.38 -61.92 -20.73
C PRO A 215 12.46 -62.50 -19.30
N VAL A 216 12.33 -61.63 -18.28
CA VAL A 216 11.57 -61.79 -17.00
C VAL A 216 12.30 -61.25 -15.76
N GLY A 217 11.58 -60.35 -15.05
CA GLY A 217 11.74 -59.93 -13.66
C GLY A 217 11.94 -58.40 -13.51
N LEU A 218 10.96 -57.49 -13.50
CA LEU A 218 9.73 -57.35 -12.68
C LEU A 218 9.98 -57.76 -11.21
N ALA A 219 9.76 -56.97 -10.16
CA ALA A 219 9.07 -55.71 -9.87
C ALA A 219 9.65 -55.22 -8.51
N ALA A 220 9.41 -54.04 -7.92
CA ALA A 220 8.32 -53.09 -7.99
C ALA A 220 8.78 -51.76 -7.36
N GLY A 221 8.18 -50.66 -7.83
CA GLY A 221 8.44 -49.31 -7.35
C GLY A 221 7.86 -48.25 -8.27
N SER A 222 6.54 -48.27 -8.45
CA SER A 222 5.64 -47.33 -9.15
C SER A 222 6.01 -45.84 -8.97
N ALA A 223 5.74 -44.88 -9.86
CA ALA A 223 4.74 -44.80 -10.92
C ALA A 223 5.13 -43.75 -12.00
N VAL A 224 5.03 -44.17 -13.27
CA VAL A 224 4.39 -43.49 -14.40
C VAL A 224 4.74 -42.02 -14.66
N ALA A 225 5.79 -41.83 -15.46
CA ALA A 225 5.88 -40.74 -16.42
C ALA A 225 4.94 -41.00 -17.60
N GLY A 226 4.03 -40.07 -17.87
CA GLY A 226 3.09 -40.10 -18.97
C GLY A 226 2.91 -38.71 -19.59
N ILE A 227 3.71 -38.43 -20.61
CA ILE A 227 3.40 -37.67 -21.84
C ILE A 227 2.65 -36.34 -21.68
N SER A 228 3.40 -35.23 -21.72
CA SER A 228 3.05 -34.02 -22.48
C SER A 228 4.28 -33.14 -22.71
N ALA A 229 5.19 -33.56 -23.60
CA ALA A 229 6.16 -32.66 -24.21
C ALA A 229 5.44 -31.86 -25.31
N GLY A 230 4.70 -30.84 -24.89
CA GLY A 230 4.10 -29.83 -25.74
C GLY A 230 4.72 -28.48 -25.41
N VAL A 231 5.71 -28.07 -26.21
CA VAL A 231 6.10 -26.69 -26.52
C VAL A 231 6.01 -25.68 -25.36
N ALA A 232 7.08 -25.56 -24.59
CA ALA A 232 7.51 -24.29 -23.99
C ALA A 232 8.99 -24.43 -23.65
N GLY A 233 9.83 -23.59 -24.23
CA GLY A 233 11.27 -23.61 -24.00
C GLY A 233 11.57 -23.37 -22.52
N LEU A 234 12.13 -24.38 -21.85
CA LEU A 234 12.91 -24.15 -20.65
C LEU A 234 14.25 -23.60 -21.11
N VAL A 235 14.30 -22.27 -21.13
CA VAL A 235 15.54 -21.50 -21.09
C VAL A 235 16.31 -22.01 -19.88
N ALA A 236 17.43 -22.68 -20.12
CA ALA A 236 18.46 -22.80 -19.12
C ALA A 236 18.91 -21.37 -18.80
N ASP A 237 18.64 -20.88 -17.58
CA ASP A 237 19.18 -19.60 -17.13
C ASP A 237 20.70 -19.64 -17.21
N PRO A 238 21.34 -18.87 -18.10
CA PRO A 238 22.77 -18.61 -18.01
C PRO A 238 23.01 -17.67 -16.82
N PRO A 239 24.24 -17.60 -16.26
CA PRO A 239 24.56 -16.65 -15.20
C PRO A 239 24.16 -15.24 -15.64
N GLN A 240 23.18 -14.65 -14.96
CA GLN A 240 22.60 -13.37 -15.34
C GLN A 240 23.50 -12.25 -14.82
N MET A 241 24.18 -11.58 -15.75
CA MET A 241 25.06 -10.44 -15.47
C MET A 241 24.18 -9.20 -15.27
N ALA A 242 23.80 -8.97 -14.02
CA ALA A 242 22.78 -7.99 -13.64
C ALA A 242 23.35 -6.85 -12.78
N VAL A 243 22.70 -5.69 -12.87
CA VAL A 243 22.99 -4.52 -12.04
C VAL A 243 21.70 -4.07 -11.37
N LEU A 244 21.74 -3.96 -10.05
CA LEU A 244 20.69 -3.35 -9.25
C LEU A 244 20.91 -1.83 -9.23
N VAL A 245 19.91 -1.09 -9.68
CA VAL A 245 19.87 0.37 -9.70
C VAL A 245 18.79 0.82 -8.73
N GLU A 246 19.20 1.27 -7.56
CA GLU A 246 18.31 1.87 -6.57
C GLU A 246 18.02 3.30 -7.02
N THR A 247 16.75 3.60 -7.29
CA THR A 247 16.30 4.95 -7.61
C THR A 247 15.45 5.49 -6.48
N THR A 248 15.20 6.79 -6.50
CA THR A 248 14.37 7.43 -5.49
C THR A 248 12.88 7.05 -5.57
N LEU A 249 12.44 6.44 -6.68
CA LEU A 249 11.08 5.92 -6.86
C LEU A 249 10.93 4.43 -6.53
N GLY A 250 12.05 3.71 -6.46
CA GLY A 250 12.11 2.26 -6.28
C GLY A 250 13.32 1.63 -6.98
N ASP A 251 13.38 0.31 -6.90
CA ASP A 251 14.54 -0.46 -7.35
C ASP A 251 14.32 -1.03 -8.75
N LEU A 252 15.37 -1.04 -9.56
CA LEU A 252 15.38 -1.58 -10.92
C LEU A 252 16.51 -2.59 -11.07
N VAL A 253 16.20 -3.80 -11.51
CA VAL A 253 17.21 -4.82 -11.84
C VAL A 253 17.38 -4.88 -13.36
N ILE A 254 18.59 -4.56 -13.83
CA ILE A 254 18.92 -4.51 -15.25
C ILE A 254 19.83 -5.68 -15.61
N ASP A 255 19.35 -6.55 -16.49
CA ASP A 255 20.14 -7.61 -17.12
C ASP A 255 20.88 -7.07 -18.33
N LEU A 256 22.18 -7.37 -18.42
CA LEU A 256 23.05 -6.90 -19.48
C LEU A 256 23.30 -7.97 -20.54
N TYR A 257 23.27 -7.56 -21.81
CA TYR A 257 23.60 -8.40 -22.97
C TYR A 257 25.11 -8.46 -23.20
N VAL A 258 25.85 -8.98 -22.22
CA VAL A 258 27.33 -8.96 -22.24
C VAL A 258 27.93 -9.70 -23.42
N LYS A 259 27.29 -10.78 -23.89
CA LYS A 259 27.78 -11.58 -25.03
C LYS A 259 27.58 -10.85 -26.35
N GLU A 260 26.45 -10.17 -26.49
CA GLU A 260 26.03 -9.46 -27.69
C GLU A 260 26.64 -8.06 -27.78
N ARG A 261 26.90 -7.42 -26.63
CA ARG A 261 27.32 -6.02 -26.48
C ARG A 261 28.45 -5.84 -25.46
N PRO A 262 29.60 -6.49 -25.65
CA PRO A 262 30.65 -6.52 -24.65
C PRO A 262 31.23 -5.15 -24.33
N LYS A 263 31.42 -4.25 -25.30
CA LYS A 263 31.99 -2.91 -25.02
C LYS A 263 31.00 -2.02 -24.28
N CYS A 264 29.73 -2.05 -24.67
CA CYS A 264 28.68 -1.28 -24.02
C CYS A 264 28.46 -1.75 -22.58
N SER A 265 28.37 -3.07 -22.36
CA SER A 265 28.22 -3.64 -21.03
C SER A 265 29.44 -3.38 -20.14
N LEU A 266 30.66 -3.46 -20.69
CA LEU A 266 31.88 -3.10 -19.95
C LEU A 266 31.84 -1.63 -19.52
N ASN A 267 31.48 -0.72 -20.43
CA ASN A 267 31.36 0.70 -20.11
C ASN A 267 30.37 0.92 -18.95
N PHE A 268 29.17 0.35 -19.06
CA PHE A 268 28.13 0.48 -18.04
C PHE A 268 28.56 -0.09 -16.69
N LEU A 269 29.04 -1.34 -16.65
CA LEU A 269 29.47 -2.02 -15.42
C LEU A 269 30.58 -1.27 -14.69
N LYS A 270 31.59 -0.79 -15.42
CA LYS A 270 32.70 -0.06 -14.79
C LYS A 270 32.28 1.32 -14.30
N LEU A 271 31.37 2.02 -15.00
CA LEU A 271 30.79 3.28 -14.51
C LEU A 271 29.94 3.04 -13.24
N CYS A 272 29.17 1.96 -13.17
CA CYS A 272 28.46 1.54 -11.95
C CYS A 272 29.42 1.23 -10.80
N LYS A 273 30.50 0.48 -11.05
CA LYS A 273 31.54 0.21 -10.05
C LYS A 273 32.24 1.47 -9.54
N MET A 274 32.49 2.45 -10.43
CA MET A 274 33.04 3.76 -10.08
C MET A 274 32.03 4.67 -9.37
N LYS A 275 30.78 4.24 -9.18
CA LYS A 275 29.68 5.03 -8.61
C LYS A 275 29.41 6.31 -9.40
N TYR A 276 29.69 6.29 -10.70
CA TYR A 276 29.52 7.44 -11.59
C TYR A 276 28.05 7.85 -11.74
N TYR A 277 27.16 6.85 -11.79
CA TYR A 277 25.71 7.07 -11.93
C TYR A 277 25.02 7.48 -10.63
N ASN A 278 25.71 7.42 -9.49
CA ASN A 278 25.09 7.80 -8.22
C ASN A 278 24.76 9.29 -8.23
N LEU A 279 23.54 9.60 -7.76
CA LEU A 279 22.90 10.92 -7.75
C LEU A 279 22.66 11.55 -9.12
N CYS A 280 22.87 10.80 -10.21
CA CYS A 280 22.44 11.23 -11.54
C CYS A 280 20.91 11.33 -11.59
N GLN A 281 20.43 12.47 -12.07
CA GLN A 281 19.00 12.72 -12.21
C GLN A 281 18.44 12.14 -13.51
N PHE A 282 17.16 11.82 -13.52
CA PHE A 282 16.39 11.61 -14.74
C PHE A 282 16.03 12.97 -15.31
N HIS A 283 16.80 13.44 -16.29
CA HIS A 283 16.66 14.78 -16.86
C HIS A 283 15.59 14.86 -17.95
N THR A 284 15.13 13.74 -18.49
CA THR A 284 14.05 13.71 -19.48
C THR A 284 13.19 12.47 -19.26
N ILE A 285 11.90 12.65 -19.03
CA ILE A 285 10.91 11.56 -18.93
C ILE A 285 9.75 11.93 -19.86
N GLU A 286 9.51 11.07 -20.84
CA GLU A 286 8.37 11.19 -21.75
C GLU A 286 7.45 9.99 -21.57
N GLN A 287 6.19 10.27 -21.24
CA GLN A 287 5.18 9.26 -20.98
C GLN A 287 4.94 8.37 -22.21
N ASN A 288 4.94 7.05 -22.01
CA ASN A 288 4.82 6.00 -23.01
C ASN A 288 5.92 6.06 -24.09
N TYR A 289 7.07 6.66 -23.76
CA TYR A 289 8.20 6.75 -24.67
C TYR A 289 9.50 6.34 -23.98
N VAL A 290 10.24 7.26 -23.36
CA VAL A 290 11.54 6.96 -22.76
C VAL A 290 11.78 7.77 -21.49
N ALA A 291 12.51 7.16 -20.54
CA ALA A 291 13.11 7.84 -19.40
C ALA A 291 14.64 7.86 -19.58
N GLN A 292 15.22 9.05 -19.74
CA GLN A 292 16.64 9.25 -20.02
C GLN A 292 17.40 9.73 -18.78
N THR A 293 18.58 9.14 -18.57
CA THR A 293 19.49 9.45 -17.45
C THR A 293 20.96 9.22 -17.85
N GLY A 294 21.87 9.26 -16.89
CA GLY A 294 23.29 8.98 -17.08
C GLY A 294 24.14 10.20 -17.43
N ASP A 295 23.63 11.42 -17.20
CA ASP A 295 24.40 12.66 -17.22
C ASP A 295 24.59 13.21 -15.80
N PRO A 296 25.81 13.15 -15.22
CA PRO A 296 26.07 13.69 -13.89
C PRO A 296 25.86 15.20 -13.77
N THR A 297 25.92 15.93 -14.90
CA THR A 297 25.66 17.37 -14.91
C THR A 297 24.17 17.70 -14.89
N GLY A 298 23.31 16.73 -15.23
CA GLY A 298 21.87 16.92 -15.30
C GLY A 298 21.40 17.86 -16.41
N THR A 299 22.29 18.26 -17.33
CA THR A 299 21.95 19.19 -18.42
C THR A 299 21.35 18.48 -19.64
N GLY A 300 21.58 17.17 -19.76
CA GLY A 300 21.23 16.35 -20.93
C GLY A 300 22.29 16.39 -22.03
N ARG A 301 23.35 17.20 -21.87
CA ARG A 301 24.44 17.35 -22.86
C ARG A 301 25.78 16.80 -22.36
N GLY A 302 25.85 16.40 -21.10
CA GLY A 302 27.07 15.89 -20.49
C GLY A 302 27.27 14.39 -20.69
N GLY A 303 28.06 13.81 -19.81
CA GLY A 303 28.42 12.40 -19.85
C GLY A 303 29.76 12.11 -20.54
N GLU A 304 30.39 11.03 -20.09
CA GLU A 304 31.67 10.54 -20.58
C GLU A 304 31.74 9.01 -20.43
N SER A 305 32.48 8.34 -21.30
CA SER A 305 32.68 6.90 -21.19
C SER A 305 33.82 6.56 -20.23
N ILE A 306 33.84 5.32 -19.74
CA ILE A 306 34.94 4.79 -18.92
C ILE A 306 36.30 4.88 -19.63
N PHE A 307 36.28 4.83 -20.96
CA PHE A 307 37.47 4.86 -21.79
C PHE A 307 38.20 6.21 -21.71
N MET A 308 37.50 7.29 -21.33
CA MET A 308 38.12 8.58 -21.07
C MET A 308 39.13 8.50 -19.92
N SER A 309 38.76 7.86 -18.82
CA SER A 309 39.64 7.67 -17.66
C SER A 309 40.82 6.74 -17.97
N LEU A 310 40.68 5.86 -18.97
CA LEU A 310 41.71 4.90 -19.37
C LEU A 310 42.70 5.45 -20.40
N TYR A 311 42.19 6.18 -21.41
CA TYR A 311 42.96 6.61 -22.58
C TYR A 311 43.10 8.13 -22.73
N GLY A 312 42.33 8.94 -22.02
CA GLY A 312 42.34 10.41 -22.08
C GLY A 312 41.13 11.02 -22.80
N GLU A 313 41.10 12.35 -22.94
CA GLU A 313 39.95 13.11 -23.47
C GLU A 313 39.49 12.67 -24.87
N GLN A 314 40.39 12.14 -25.70
CA GLN A 314 40.05 11.65 -27.04
C GLN A 314 39.12 10.43 -27.01
N ALA A 315 39.06 9.71 -25.89
CA ALA A 315 38.18 8.55 -25.68
C ALA A 315 36.95 8.92 -24.82
N ARG A 316 36.57 10.20 -24.81
CA ARG A 316 35.33 10.67 -24.14
C ARG A 316 34.10 9.90 -24.59
N TYR A 317 34.04 9.58 -25.88
CA TYR A 317 32.99 8.75 -26.46
C TYR A 317 33.60 7.53 -27.15
N PHE A 318 32.80 6.47 -27.30
CA PHE A 318 33.20 5.25 -28.00
C PHE A 318 32.22 4.89 -29.12
N GLU A 319 32.69 4.11 -30.08
CA GLU A 319 31.88 3.67 -31.22
C GLU A 319 30.81 2.66 -30.79
N ARG A 320 29.62 2.81 -31.36
CA ARG A 320 28.50 1.89 -31.13
C ARG A 320 28.76 0.47 -31.65
N GLU A 321 28.09 -0.50 -31.03
CA GLU A 321 28.05 -1.88 -31.49
C GLU A 321 26.71 -2.12 -32.20
N ASP A 322 26.73 -2.59 -33.46
CA ASP A 322 25.51 -2.71 -34.28
C ASP A 322 24.96 -4.14 -34.36
N LEU A 323 25.81 -5.17 -34.21
CA LEU A 323 25.43 -6.58 -34.35
C LEU A 323 25.46 -7.32 -33.00
N PRO A 324 24.44 -8.14 -32.65
CA PRO A 324 23.22 -8.46 -33.40
C PRO A 324 22.21 -7.31 -33.43
N LYS A 325 21.34 -7.27 -34.46
CA LYS A 325 20.25 -6.29 -34.54
C LYS A 325 19.17 -6.63 -33.52
N MET A 326 19.04 -5.78 -32.51
CA MET A 326 18.01 -5.85 -31.47
C MET A 326 16.99 -4.74 -31.68
N LYS A 327 15.77 -4.94 -31.20
CA LYS A 327 14.64 -4.03 -31.39
C LYS A 327 14.02 -3.59 -30.08
N HIS A 328 13.50 -2.37 -30.02
CA HIS A 328 12.79 -1.82 -28.86
C HIS A 328 11.31 -2.29 -28.84
N THR A 329 11.09 -3.60 -28.71
CA THR A 329 9.74 -4.18 -28.83
C THR A 329 8.88 -4.02 -27.59
N ARG A 330 9.49 -4.09 -26.40
CA ARG A 330 8.80 -4.15 -25.10
C ARG A 330 9.24 -3.02 -24.18
N LEU A 331 8.44 -2.75 -23.17
CA LEU A 331 8.78 -1.88 -22.05
C LEU A 331 10.00 -2.42 -21.28
N GLY A 332 10.83 -1.53 -20.74
CA GLY A 332 11.99 -1.89 -19.93
C GLY A 332 13.26 -2.24 -20.72
N ILE A 333 13.29 -2.08 -22.04
CA ILE A 333 14.56 -2.16 -22.79
C ILE A 333 15.46 -0.96 -22.47
N VAL A 334 16.75 -1.23 -22.23
CA VAL A 334 17.76 -0.23 -21.86
C VAL A 334 18.77 -0.03 -22.99
N SER A 335 18.94 1.24 -23.39
CA SER A 335 19.71 1.63 -24.56
C SER A 335 20.57 2.87 -24.33
N PHE A 336 21.78 2.88 -24.90
CA PHE A 336 22.64 4.06 -24.89
C PHE A 336 22.12 5.14 -25.84
N VAL A 337 22.17 6.39 -25.38
CA VAL A 337 21.88 7.57 -26.20
C VAL A 337 23.04 7.79 -27.16
N ASN A 338 22.71 8.15 -28.40
CA ASN A 338 23.69 8.48 -29.42
C ASN A 338 23.94 10.00 -29.38
N ASN A 339 25.16 10.42 -29.06
CA ASN A 339 25.53 11.84 -28.95
C ASN A 339 25.85 12.47 -30.33
N GLY A 340 25.57 11.76 -31.43
CA GLY A 340 25.92 12.14 -32.79
C GLY A 340 27.12 11.36 -33.32
N ASN A 341 27.21 11.23 -34.65
CA ASN A 341 28.27 10.47 -35.34
C ASN A 341 28.41 9.00 -34.88
N ASN A 342 27.34 8.39 -34.35
CA ASN A 342 27.35 7.01 -33.83
C ASN A 342 28.29 6.79 -32.64
N MET A 343 28.48 7.85 -31.85
CA MET A 343 29.30 7.85 -30.66
C MET A 343 28.45 7.77 -29.39
N LEU A 344 28.83 6.89 -28.47
CA LEU A 344 28.17 6.62 -27.20
C LEU A 344 28.99 7.16 -26.04
N GLY A 345 28.32 7.58 -24.96
CA GLY A 345 28.94 8.09 -23.73
C GLY A 345 28.49 7.32 -22.49
N SER A 346 28.06 8.04 -21.46
CA SER A 346 27.43 7.47 -20.26
C SER A 346 25.91 7.52 -20.29
N GLN A 347 25.31 8.35 -21.14
CA GLN A 347 23.86 8.58 -21.14
C GLN A 347 23.11 7.39 -21.72
N PHE A 348 22.09 6.94 -21.00
CA PHE A 348 21.22 5.85 -21.44
C PHE A 348 19.76 6.20 -21.14
N PHE A 349 18.85 5.48 -21.79
CA PHE A 349 17.43 5.59 -21.53
C PHE A 349 16.81 4.21 -21.35
N ILE A 350 15.70 4.20 -20.63
CA ILE A 350 14.83 3.04 -20.44
C ILE A 350 13.54 3.32 -21.17
N THR A 351 13.07 2.34 -21.95
CA THR A 351 11.81 2.43 -22.68
C THR A 351 10.62 2.30 -21.73
N LEU A 352 9.70 3.26 -21.82
CA LEU A 352 8.43 3.29 -21.08
C LEU A 352 7.21 2.97 -21.96
N GLY A 353 7.43 2.81 -23.27
CA GLY A 353 6.41 2.40 -24.24
C GLY A 353 6.81 1.13 -24.98
N GLU A 354 5.82 0.51 -25.63
CA GLU A 354 6.01 -0.67 -26.47
C GLU A 354 6.10 -0.30 -27.95
N GLY A 355 6.78 -1.12 -28.76
CA GLY A 355 6.83 -0.96 -30.21
C GLY A 355 7.55 0.30 -30.71
N LEU A 356 8.66 0.68 -30.07
CA LEU A 356 9.45 1.88 -30.40
C LEU A 356 10.45 1.63 -31.54
N ASP A 357 9.98 1.04 -32.65
CA ASP A 357 10.81 0.58 -33.77
C ASP A 357 11.65 1.69 -34.44
N TYR A 358 11.25 2.96 -34.29
CA TYR A 358 11.95 4.10 -34.88
C TYR A 358 13.22 4.53 -34.10
N LEU A 359 13.43 3.96 -32.92
CA LEU A 359 14.66 4.07 -32.14
C LEU A 359 15.69 2.99 -32.55
N ASP A 360 15.24 1.93 -33.22
CA ASP A 360 16.09 0.87 -33.72
C ASP A 360 17.14 1.42 -34.70
N ASP A 361 18.31 0.79 -34.73
CA ASP A 361 19.46 1.20 -35.54
C ASP A 361 19.97 2.65 -35.29
N LYS A 362 19.37 3.43 -34.38
CA LYS A 362 19.87 4.75 -33.94
C LYS A 362 20.56 4.67 -32.58
N HIS A 363 19.94 3.92 -31.67
CA HIS A 363 20.39 3.71 -30.30
C HIS A 363 20.85 2.27 -30.09
N THR A 364 21.83 2.08 -29.21
CA THR A 364 22.42 0.77 -28.97
C THR A 364 21.81 0.15 -27.73
N ILE A 365 20.98 -0.88 -27.92
CA ILE A 365 20.44 -1.71 -26.85
C ILE A 365 21.59 -2.51 -26.23
N PHE A 366 21.70 -2.48 -24.90
CA PHE A 366 22.72 -3.22 -24.15
C PHE A 366 22.18 -3.99 -22.95
N GLY A 367 20.91 -3.80 -22.59
CA GLY A 367 20.27 -4.54 -21.52
C GLY A 367 18.76 -4.40 -21.50
N GLN A 368 18.15 -5.00 -20.48
CA GLN A 368 16.72 -4.97 -20.22
C GLN A 368 16.45 -4.96 -18.71
N VAL A 369 15.33 -4.38 -18.30
CA VAL A 369 14.83 -4.44 -16.93
C VAL A 369 14.11 -5.77 -16.74
N THR A 370 14.54 -6.54 -15.74
CA THR A 370 13.97 -7.86 -15.40
C THR A 370 13.07 -7.77 -14.17
N GLU A 371 13.44 -6.96 -13.19
CA GLU A 371 12.63 -6.67 -11.99
C GLU A 371 12.51 -5.16 -11.77
N GLY A 372 11.42 -4.71 -11.15
CA GLY A 372 11.13 -3.28 -10.93
C GLY A 372 10.17 -2.66 -11.97
N LEU A 373 9.28 -3.45 -12.57
CA LEU A 373 8.25 -2.94 -13.50
C LEU A 373 7.34 -1.89 -12.84
N ASP A 374 7.05 -2.03 -11.54
CA ASP A 374 6.30 -1.06 -10.75
C ASP A 374 7.01 0.31 -10.68
N THR A 375 8.35 0.30 -10.62
CA THR A 375 9.16 1.52 -10.65
C THR A 375 9.12 2.17 -12.05
N LEU A 376 9.08 1.37 -13.12
CA LEU A 376 8.89 1.88 -14.48
C LEU A 376 7.50 2.49 -14.68
N GLU A 377 6.46 1.87 -14.12
CA GLU A 377 5.10 2.44 -14.13
C GLU A 377 5.07 3.78 -13.40
N LYS A 378 5.65 3.85 -12.19
CA LYS A 378 5.78 5.10 -11.43
C LYS A 378 6.56 6.17 -12.18
N LEU A 379 7.63 5.79 -12.88
CA LEU A 379 8.39 6.71 -13.76
C LEU A 379 7.52 7.23 -14.91
N ASN A 380 6.69 6.37 -15.49
CA ASN A 380 5.79 6.72 -16.58
C ASN A 380 4.64 7.65 -16.17
N GLU A 381 4.25 7.61 -14.89
CA GLU A 381 3.21 8.48 -14.31
C GLU A 381 3.72 9.87 -13.91
N GLN A 382 5.02 10.14 -14.03
CA GLN A 382 5.60 11.42 -13.56
C GLN A 382 5.17 12.59 -14.43
N LEU A 383 4.67 13.63 -13.77
CA LEU A 383 4.35 14.90 -14.40
C LEU A 383 5.65 15.62 -14.78
N CYS A 384 5.75 16.00 -16.05
CA CYS A 384 6.91 16.68 -16.62
C CYS A 384 6.54 18.07 -17.13
N ASP A 385 7.53 18.95 -17.19
CA ASP A 385 7.40 20.29 -17.77
C ASP A 385 7.41 20.26 -19.31
N GLY A 386 7.38 21.44 -19.94
CA GLY A 386 7.40 21.57 -21.40
C GLY A 386 8.70 21.10 -22.07
N ASP A 387 9.79 20.94 -21.31
CA ASP A 387 11.08 20.41 -21.76
C ASP A 387 11.24 18.92 -21.37
N HIS A 388 10.14 18.27 -20.98
CA HIS A 388 10.07 16.87 -20.55
C HIS A 388 10.91 16.57 -19.29
N ARG A 389 11.22 17.57 -18.47
CA ARG A 389 11.87 17.38 -17.17
C ARG A 389 10.82 17.08 -16.10
N PRO A 390 11.01 16.06 -15.26
CA PRO A 390 10.07 15.77 -14.19
C PRO A 390 10.05 16.90 -13.14
N TYR A 391 8.85 17.20 -12.62
CA TYR A 391 8.68 18.17 -11.53
C TYR A 391 9.24 17.67 -10.19
N LYS A 392 9.14 16.36 -9.96
CA LYS A 392 9.77 15.67 -8.83
C LYS A 392 11.21 15.33 -9.22
N ASP A 393 12.15 15.61 -8.32
CA ASP A 393 13.55 15.25 -8.55
C ASP A 393 13.74 13.74 -8.39
N ILE A 394 13.96 13.05 -9.51
CA ILE A 394 14.15 11.60 -9.53
C ILE A 394 15.60 11.32 -9.85
N ARG A 395 16.26 10.58 -8.96
CA ARG A 395 17.69 10.29 -9.07
C ARG A 395 17.97 8.81 -8.88
N ILE A 396 19.09 8.37 -9.45
CA ILE A 396 19.71 7.11 -9.10
C ILE A 396 20.39 7.30 -7.74
N ALA A 397 19.94 6.65 -6.68
CA ALA A 397 20.57 6.71 -5.37
C ALA A 397 21.89 5.94 -5.41
N HIS A 398 21.81 4.64 -5.70
CA HIS A 398 22.95 3.73 -5.67
C HIS A 398 22.89 2.73 -6.83
N THR A 399 24.07 2.32 -7.30
CA THR A 399 24.23 1.23 -8.26
C THR A 399 25.04 0.11 -7.63
N ILE A 400 24.50 -1.11 -7.64
CA ILE A 400 25.12 -2.31 -7.09
C ILE A 400 25.28 -3.31 -8.24
N VAL A 401 26.53 -3.65 -8.55
CA VAL A 401 26.84 -4.65 -9.56
C VAL A 401 26.74 -6.02 -8.90
N LEU A 402 25.80 -6.86 -9.37
CA LEU A 402 25.56 -8.19 -8.81
C LEU A 402 26.60 -9.19 -9.32
N ASP A 403 26.89 -9.13 -10.62
CA ASP A 403 27.91 -9.95 -11.26
C ASP A 403 28.70 -9.11 -12.29
N ASP A 404 30.04 -9.25 -12.28
CA ASP A 404 30.92 -8.58 -13.24
C ASP A 404 31.84 -9.61 -13.92
N PRO A 405 31.59 -9.93 -15.19
CA PRO A 405 32.37 -10.90 -15.95
C PRO A 405 33.70 -10.33 -16.48
N PHE A 406 33.94 -9.02 -16.36
CA PHE A 406 35.12 -8.35 -16.91
C PHE A 406 36.17 -8.06 -15.85
N GLU A 407 37.44 -8.29 -16.19
CA GLU A 407 38.55 -7.88 -15.33
C GLU A 407 38.57 -6.36 -15.10
N ASP A 408 38.88 -5.95 -13.88
CA ASP A 408 38.99 -4.54 -13.52
C ASP A 408 40.33 -3.96 -14.04
N PRO A 409 40.31 -2.90 -14.88
CA PRO A 409 41.54 -2.27 -15.35
C PRO A 409 42.31 -1.63 -14.17
N LYS A 410 43.60 -1.98 -14.05
CA LYS A 410 44.49 -1.60 -12.93
C LYS A 410 44.70 -0.10 -12.70
N ARG A 411 44.27 0.76 -13.63
CA ARG A 411 44.43 2.22 -13.56
C ARG A 411 43.21 2.93 -12.95
N LEU A 412 42.12 2.22 -12.70
CA LEU A 412 40.90 2.78 -12.13
C LEU A 412 40.81 2.47 -10.64
N GLU A 413 40.51 3.49 -9.84
CA GLU A 413 40.20 3.34 -8.42
C GLU A 413 38.69 3.22 -8.25
N TYR A 414 38.27 2.20 -7.51
CA TYR A 414 36.86 1.94 -7.21
C TYR A 414 36.59 2.33 -5.76
N PRO A 415 35.80 3.38 -5.51
CA PRO A 415 35.48 3.79 -4.15
C PRO A 415 34.59 2.74 -3.48
N ARG A 416 34.94 2.36 -2.25
CA ARG A 416 34.14 1.40 -1.46
C ARG A 416 32.78 1.94 -1.04
N ARG A 417 32.65 3.27 -0.96
CA ARG A 417 31.43 3.96 -0.52
C ARG A 417 30.94 4.90 -1.60
N SER A 418 29.62 4.94 -1.79
CA SER A 418 28.95 5.94 -2.62
C SER A 418 29.32 7.35 -2.18
N PRO A 419 29.57 8.29 -3.12
CA PRO A 419 29.84 9.68 -2.78
C PRO A 419 28.64 10.30 -2.05
N SER A 420 28.89 11.14 -1.05
CA SER A 420 27.84 11.89 -0.37
C SER A 420 27.25 12.97 -1.30
N PRO A 421 25.94 13.25 -1.25
CA PRO A 421 25.36 14.34 -2.02
C PRO A 421 26.03 15.67 -1.72
N THR A 422 26.40 16.40 -2.77
CA THR A 422 26.98 17.75 -2.62
C THR A 422 25.86 18.74 -2.28
N PHE A 423 26.13 19.70 -1.39
CA PHE A 423 25.17 20.75 -1.01
C PHE A 423 24.56 21.48 -2.21
N GLU A 424 25.34 21.71 -3.26
CA GLU A 424 24.89 22.35 -4.49
C GLU A 424 23.86 21.51 -5.27
N MET A 425 23.91 20.18 -5.18
CA MET A 425 22.93 19.28 -5.78
C MET A 425 21.59 19.29 -5.03
N LEU A 426 21.62 19.53 -3.72
CA LEU A 426 20.42 19.60 -2.87
C LEU A 426 19.72 20.97 -2.95
N VAL A 427 20.44 22.03 -3.34
CA VAL A 427 19.94 23.42 -3.30
C VAL A 427 19.61 23.98 -4.69
N LYS A 428 20.20 23.46 -5.77
CA LYS A 428 19.95 23.96 -7.15
C LYS A 428 18.69 23.41 -7.81
N THR A 429 17.99 22.48 -7.20
CA THR A 429 16.78 21.91 -7.76
C THR A 429 15.61 22.87 -7.53
N ASN A 430 15.12 23.51 -8.61
CA ASN A 430 13.76 24.08 -8.66
C ASN A 430 12.68 22.98 -8.74
N GLN A 431 13.02 21.74 -8.36
CA GLN A 431 12.16 20.56 -8.35
C GLN A 431 11.77 20.27 -6.92
N ILE A 432 10.54 19.75 -6.75
CA ILE A 432 10.01 19.36 -5.45
C ILE A 432 10.91 18.25 -4.90
N ALA A 433 11.46 18.47 -3.69
CA ALA A 433 12.32 17.48 -3.05
C ALA A 433 11.51 16.22 -2.73
N LEU A 434 12.15 15.04 -2.76
CA LEU A 434 11.48 13.75 -2.54
C LEU A 434 10.76 13.61 -1.19
N ASP A 435 11.14 14.44 -0.21
CA ASP A 435 10.59 14.46 1.15
C ASP A 435 9.57 15.61 1.35
N GLU A 436 9.36 16.45 0.33
CA GLU A 436 8.27 17.41 0.32
C GLU A 436 7.00 16.66 -0.08
N ASN A 437 6.21 16.30 0.92
CA ASN A 437 4.83 15.87 0.70
C ASN A 437 4.14 17.00 -0.08
N ILE A 438 3.74 16.71 -1.32
CA ILE A 438 2.80 17.54 -2.04
C ILE A 438 1.52 17.48 -1.22
N ASP A 439 1.27 18.51 -0.43
CA ASP A 439 0.00 18.67 0.24
C ASP A 439 -0.98 19.09 -0.86
N ASP A 440 -1.74 18.12 -1.40
CA ASP A 440 -2.76 18.32 -2.43
C ASP A 440 -3.84 19.36 -2.03
N TYR A 441 -3.78 19.82 -0.78
CA TYR A 441 -4.64 20.80 -0.14
C TYR A 441 -3.97 22.18 0.07
N GLU A 442 -2.68 22.33 -0.25
CA GLU A 442 -1.97 23.60 -0.08
C GLU A 442 -2.49 24.64 -1.09
N GLY A 443 -3.16 25.67 -0.57
CA GLY A 443 -3.78 26.74 -1.37
C GLY A 443 -5.26 26.52 -1.73
N LYS A 444 -5.85 25.36 -1.41
CA LYS A 444 -7.30 25.12 -1.54
C LYS A 444 -8.03 25.60 -0.28
N THR A 445 -9.24 26.14 -0.45
CA THR A 445 -10.08 26.52 0.69
C THR A 445 -10.65 25.30 1.39
N ALA A 446 -10.99 25.40 2.69
CA ALA A 446 -11.54 24.28 3.46
C ALA A 446 -12.83 23.68 2.86
N GLU A 447 -13.57 24.46 2.07
CA GLU A 447 -14.79 24.03 1.39
C GLU A 447 -14.48 23.17 0.15
N GLU A 448 -13.49 23.56 -0.65
CA GLU A 448 -13.03 22.78 -1.83
C GLU A 448 -12.44 21.44 -1.40
N ILE A 449 -11.68 21.43 -0.30
CA ILE A 449 -11.11 20.20 0.29
C ILE A 449 -12.23 19.24 0.71
N ALA A 450 -13.30 19.75 1.34
CA ALA A 450 -14.43 18.94 1.78
C ALA A 450 -15.25 18.38 0.60
N GLU A 451 -15.43 19.15 -0.48
CA GLU A 451 -16.11 18.66 -1.69
C GLU A 451 -15.32 17.56 -2.40
N GLU A 452 -14.01 17.70 -2.49
CA GLU A 452 -13.13 16.72 -3.13
C GLU A 452 -13.08 15.39 -2.35
N ILE A 453 -12.97 15.48 -1.02
CA ILE A 453 -13.07 14.31 -0.12
C ILE A 453 -14.44 13.64 -0.29
N LYS A 454 -15.53 14.41 -0.27
CA LYS A 454 -16.88 13.88 -0.43
C LYS A 454 -17.07 13.20 -1.79
N LYS A 455 -16.51 13.75 -2.85
CA LYS A 455 -16.56 13.16 -4.20
C LYS A 455 -15.79 11.86 -4.28
N ARG A 456 -14.63 11.79 -3.63
CA ARG A 456 -13.80 10.57 -3.58
C ARG A 456 -14.46 9.48 -2.75
N ASP A 457 -14.99 9.82 -1.58
CA ASP A 457 -15.74 8.90 -0.72
C ASP A 457 -16.99 8.35 -1.44
N MET A 458 -17.70 9.20 -2.19
CA MET A 458 -18.84 8.76 -3.02
C MET A 458 -18.42 7.80 -4.13
N ALA A 459 -17.29 8.05 -4.79
CA ALA A 459 -16.77 7.17 -5.84
C ALA A 459 -16.30 5.81 -5.27
N GLU A 460 -15.61 5.82 -4.13
CA GLU A 460 -15.17 4.60 -3.44
C GLU A 460 -16.36 3.76 -2.96
N GLN A 461 -17.40 4.40 -2.40
CA GLN A 461 -18.64 3.72 -2.03
C GLN A 461 -19.36 3.14 -3.24
N ALA A 462 -19.42 3.86 -4.36
CA ALA A 462 -20.02 3.36 -5.60
C ALA A 462 -19.27 2.14 -6.14
N GLN A 463 -17.94 2.14 -6.11
CA GLN A 463 -17.10 1.03 -6.56
C GLN A 463 -17.22 -0.21 -5.66
N ILE A 464 -17.32 0.00 -4.34
CA ILE A 464 -17.59 -1.10 -3.38
C ILE A 464 -18.97 -1.72 -3.66
N LEU A 465 -19.97 -0.89 -3.95
CA LEU A 465 -21.33 -1.34 -4.25
C LEU A 465 -21.42 -2.10 -5.59
N GLU A 466 -20.60 -1.72 -6.58
CA GLU A 466 -20.44 -2.43 -7.85
C GLU A 466 -19.87 -3.84 -7.66
N MET A 467 -18.81 -3.99 -6.84
CA MET A 467 -18.17 -5.29 -6.58
C MET A 467 -19.06 -6.28 -5.79
N VAL A 468 -20.00 -5.77 -4.99
CA VAL A 468 -20.96 -6.60 -4.22
C VAL A 468 -22.09 -7.13 -5.13
N GLY A 469 -22.19 -6.66 -6.38
CA GLY A 469 -23.09 -7.21 -7.41
C GLY A 469 -24.55 -6.79 -7.25
N ASP A 470 -24.83 -5.74 -6.47
CA ASP A 470 -26.20 -5.37 -6.09
C ASP A 470 -26.87 -4.33 -7.01
N LEU A 471 -26.16 -3.72 -7.98
CA LEU A 471 -26.77 -2.82 -8.97
C LEU A 471 -26.10 -2.89 -10.35
N ARG A 472 -26.91 -2.67 -11.41
CA ARG A 472 -26.48 -2.82 -12.82
C ARG A 472 -26.19 -1.49 -13.54
N HIS A 473 -26.52 -0.33 -12.98
CA HIS A 473 -26.23 0.98 -13.58
C HIS A 473 -26.02 2.04 -12.48
N ALA A 474 -25.00 2.89 -12.64
CA ALA A 474 -24.42 3.77 -11.62
C ALA A 474 -25.18 5.09 -11.33
N ASP A 475 -26.34 5.33 -11.97
CA ASP A 475 -26.95 6.67 -12.01
C ASP A 475 -28.33 6.80 -11.32
N GLU A 476 -28.85 5.75 -10.66
CA GLU A 476 -30.14 5.83 -9.97
C GLU A 476 -29.97 6.03 -8.46
N ALA A 477 -30.21 7.26 -7.99
CA ALA A 477 -30.31 7.57 -6.57
C ALA A 477 -31.46 6.77 -5.93
N PRO A 478 -31.29 6.24 -4.70
CA PRO A 478 -32.37 5.56 -4.00
C PRO A 478 -33.54 6.54 -3.74
N PRO A 479 -34.79 6.08 -3.77
CA PRO A 479 -35.95 6.94 -3.61
C PRO A 479 -36.08 7.46 -2.17
N ASP A 480 -36.04 8.79 -2.00
CA ASP A 480 -36.10 9.49 -0.70
C ASP A 480 -37.46 9.34 0.02
N ASN A 481 -38.48 8.78 -0.64
CA ASN A 481 -39.85 8.64 -0.13
C ASN A 481 -40.15 7.28 0.51
N VAL A 482 -39.15 6.40 0.67
CA VAL A 482 -39.32 5.05 1.24
C VAL A 482 -38.55 4.90 2.55
N LEU A 483 -39.26 4.51 3.60
CA LEU A 483 -38.68 4.14 4.89
C LEU A 483 -38.53 2.62 5.03
N PHE A 484 -37.42 2.23 5.63
CA PHE A 484 -37.15 0.89 6.12
C PHE A 484 -37.39 0.85 7.64
N VAL A 485 -38.26 -0.05 8.10
CA VAL A 485 -38.55 -0.26 9.52
C VAL A 485 -38.10 -1.65 9.92
N CYS A 486 -37.22 -1.77 10.92
CA CYS A 486 -36.71 -3.05 11.40
C CYS A 486 -36.89 -3.23 12.92
N LYS A 487 -36.60 -4.44 13.40
CA LYS A 487 -36.84 -4.89 14.79
C LYS A 487 -38.33 -4.88 15.15
N LEU A 488 -39.20 -5.17 14.19
CA LEU A 488 -40.63 -5.33 14.45
C LEU A 488 -40.89 -6.57 15.30
N ASN A 489 -41.99 -6.54 16.05
CA ASN A 489 -42.48 -7.75 16.69
C ASN A 489 -43.04 -8.67 15.58
N PRO A 490 -42.74 -9.99 15.58
CA PRO A 490 -43.31 -10.92 14.61
C PRO A 490 -44.85 -11.00 14.60
N VAL A 491 -45.53 -10.47 15.62
CA VAL A 491 -47.00 -10.38 15.70
C VAL A 491 -47.56 -9.15 14.97
N THR A 492 -46.77 -8.09 14.81
CA THR A 492 -47.22 -6.82 14.19
C THR A 492 -47.57 -7.03 12.72
N THR A 493 -48.76 -6.58 12.30
CA THR A 493 -49.21 -6.68 10.91
C THR A 493 -48.97 -5.39 10.13
N ASP A 494 -49.14 -5.48 8.82
CA ASP A 494 -49.05 -4.35 7.90
C ASP A 494 -50.14 -3.30 8.15
N GLU A 495 -51.35 -3.70 8.55
CA GLU A 495 -52.42 -2.78 8.92
C GLU A 495 -52.08 -1.97 10.19
N ASP A 496 -51.44 -2.61 11.17
CA ASP A 496 -51.01 -1.93 12.42
C ASP A 496 -49.99 -0.82 12.11
N LEU A 497 -49.04 -1.10 11.22
CA LEU A 497 -48.04 -0.13 10.79
C LEU A 497 -48.65 1.00 9.95
N GLU A 498 -49.62 0.70 9.09
CA GLU A 498 -50.33 1.72 8.33
C GLU A 498 -51.07 2.69 9.26
N ILE A 499 -51.75 2.18 10.30
CA ILE A 499 -52.43 3.01 11.30
C ILE A 499 -51.43 3.90 12.04
N ILE A 500 -50.28 3.37 12.44
CA ILE A 500 -49.27 4.10 13.21
C ILE A 500 -48.61 5.19 12.36
N PHE A 501 -48.25 4.87 11.11
CA PHE A 501 -47.49 5.77 10.24
C PHE A 501 -48.38 6.74 9.43
N SER A 502 -49.68 6.44 9.25
CA SER A 502 -50.63 7.34 8.56
C SER A 502 -50.81 8.70 9.25
N ARG A 503 -50.40 8.82 10.52
CA ARG A 503 -50.41 10.08 11.27
C ARG A 503 -49.47 11.15 10.71
N PHE A 504 -48.43 10.76 9.98
CA PHE A 504 -47.41 11.68 9.46
C PHE A 504 -47.65 12.08 8.00
N GLY A 505 -48.42 11.30 7.26
CA GLY A 505 -48.75 11.55 5.87
C GLY A 505 -49.54 10.41 5.24
N LYS A 506 -49.99 10.63 4.01
CA LYS A 506 -50.69 9.61 3.23
C LYS A 506 -49.67 8.57 2.75
N ILE A 507 -49.90 7.32 3.14
CA ILE A 507 -49.08 6.18 2.76
C ILE A 507 -49.58 5.67 1.40
N ILE A 508 -48.65 5.48 0.44
CA ILE A 508 -48.95 4.85 -0.85
C ILE A 508 -48.99 3.34 -0.67
N LYS A 509 -48.02 2.79 0.07
CA LYS A 509 -47.87 1.36 0.27
C LYS A 509 -47.14 1.05 1.59
N CYS A 510 -47.66 0.11 2.35
CA CYS A 510 -47.00 -0.47 3.52
C CYS A 510 -46.94 -1.99 3.33
N GLU A 511 -45.77 -2.61 3.49
CA GLU A 511 -45.62 -4.06 3.33
C GLU A 511 -44.63 -4.62 4.37
N VAL A 512 -45.12 -5.53 5.23
CA VAL A 512 -44.27 -6.31 6.15
C VAL A 512 -43.74 -7.53 5.41
N ILE A 513 -42.42 -7.69 5.37
CA ILE A 513 -41.81 -8.80 4.63
C ILE A 513 -41.88 -10.08 5.45
N ARG A 514 -42.45 -11.13 4.83
CA ARG A 514 -42.63 -12.45 5.41
C ARG A 514 -41.81 -13.48 4.63
N ASP A 515 -41.34 -14.52 5.30
CA ASP A 515 -40.66 -15.64 4.64
C ASP A 515 -41.64 -16.35 3.69
N ARG A 516 -41.24 -16.49 2.43
CA ARG A 516 -42.05 -17.06 1.35
C ARG A 516 -42.54 -18.48 1.66
N ARG A 517 -41.77 -19.26 2.43
CA ARG A 517 -42.10 -20.67 2.73
C ARG A 517 -42.91 -20.81 4.02
N THR A 518 -42.60 -20.04 5.05
CA THR A 518 -43.19 -20.20 6.38
C THR A 518 -44.26 -19.16 6.70
N GLN A 519 -44.41 -18.13 5.86
CA GLN A 519 -45.30 -16.97 6.06
C GLN A 519 -45.09 -16.23 7.38
N GLN A 520 -43.97 -16.48 8.07
CA GLN A 520 -43.59 -15.78 9.29
C GLN A 520 -42.95 -14.43 8.95
N SER A 521 -43.29 -13.39 9.72
CA SER A 521 -42.67 -12.06 9.57
C SER A 521 -41.17 -12.14 9.79
N LEU A 522 -40.41 -11.59 8.83
CA LEU A 522 -38.96 -11.41 8.94
C LEU A 522 -38.59 -10.20 9.80
N GLN A 523 -39.57 -9.59 10.48
CA GLN A 523 -39.41 -8.53 11.47
C GLN A 523 -38.88 -7.20 10.89
N TYR A 524 -39.12 -6.97 9.60
CA TYR A 524 -38.90 -5.69 8.93
C TYR A 524 -39.99 -5.40 7.88
N ALA A 525 -40.19 -4.11 7.59
CA ALA A 525 -41.21 -3.60 6.68
C ALA A 525 -40.69 -2.43 5.86
N PHE A 526 -41.34 -2.17 4.73
CA PHE A 526 -41.12 -1.00 3.90
C PHE A 526 -42.39 -0.15 3.85
N ILE A 527 -42.22 1.17 3.97
CA ILE A 527 -43.32 2.13 3.96
C ILE A 527 -42.99 3.22 2.94
N GLU A 528 -43.85 3.37 1.94
CA GLU A 528 -43.75 4.39 0.90
C GLU A 528 -44.75 5.52 1.18
N PHE A 529 -44.23 6.74 1.28
CA PHE A 529 -45.03 7.95 1.45
C PHE A 529 -45.25 8.68 0.12
N GLU A 530 -46.38 9.37 0.02
CA GLU A 530 -46.68 10.27 -1.11
C GLU A 530 -45.78 11.51 -1.10
N ASP A 531 -45.51 12.05 0.09
CA ASP A 531 -44.69 13.26 0.28
C ASP A 531 -43.36 12.93 0.99
N PRO A 532 -42.21 13.34 0.44
CA PRO A 532 -40.90 13.18 1.11
C PRO A 532 -40.82 13.88 2.47
N LYS A 533 -41.53 15.02 2.64
CA LYS A 533 -41.59 15.75 3.91
C LYS A 533 -42.29 14.95 5.02
N SER A 534 -43.26 14.12 4.66
CA SER A 534 -43.92 13.21 5.61
C SER A 534 -43.02 12.05 6.00
N CYS A 535 -42.20 11.56 5.06
CA CYS A 535 -41.18 10.54 5.27
C CYS A 535 -40.15 10.98 6.34
N GLU A 536 -39.59 12.19 6.20
CA GLU A 536 -38.66 12.76 7.18
C GLU A 536 -39.28 12.90 8.57
N GLN A 537 -40.51 13.41 8.65
CA GLN A 537 -41.20 13.59 9.93
C GLN A 537 -41.50 12.25 10.62
N ALA A 538 -41.83 11.22 9.85
CA ALA A 538 -42.04 9.87 10.36
C ALA A 538 -40.72 9.28 10.88
N PHE A 539 -39.62 9.42 10.14
CA PHE A 539 -38.28 8.97 10.58
C PHE A 539 -37.89 9.56 11.94
N PHE A 540 -37.92 10.89 12.09
CA PHE A 540 -37.50 11.54 13.33
C PHE A 540 -38.37 11.21 14.54
N LYS A 541 -39.67 10.93 14.34
CA LYS A 541 -40.61 10.70 15.44
C LYS A 541 -40.83 9.24 15.78
N MET A 542 -40.61 8.33 14.83
CA MET A 542 -40.89 6.90 15.00
C MET A 542 -39.64 6.07 15.28
N ASP A 543 -38.44 6.62 15.10
CA ASP A 543 -37.23 5.91 15.50
C ASP A 543 -37.20 5.66 17.01
N ASN A 544 -36.87 4.43 17.39
CA ASN A 544 -36.80 3.95 18.77
C ASN A 544 -38.12 4.00 19.57
N VAL A 545 -39.26 4.10 18.88
CA VAL A 545 -40.60 4.01 19.48
C VAL A 545 -40.94 2.55 19.83
N LEU A 546 -41.67 2.36 20.92
CA LEU A 546 -42.08 1.04 21.39
C LEU A 546 -43.43 0.64 20.75
N ILE A 547 -43.42 -0.43 19.98
CA ILE A 547 -44.58 -1.06 19.33
C ILE A 547 -44.61 -2.53 19.74
N ASP A 548 -45.73 -2.99 20.30
CA ASP A 548 -45.92 -4.38 20.77
C ASP A 548 -44.76 -4.92 21.60
N ASP A 549 -44.32 -4.15 22.61
CA ASP A 549 -43.21 -4.47 23.52
C ASP A 549 -41.81 -4.54 22.86
N ARG A 550 -41.66 -4.05 21.63
CA ARG A 550 -40.36 -3.97 20.94
C ARG A 550 -40.07 -2.55 20.44
N ARG A 551 -38.84 -2.10 20.64
CA ARG A 551 -38.36 -0.83 20.08
C ARG A 551 -38.01 -1.00 18.62
N ILE A 552 -38.74 -0.31 17.76
CA ILE A 552 -38.51 -0.33 16.32
C ILE A 552 -37.36 0.61 15.96
N HIS A 553 -36.69 0.33 14.85
CA HIS A 553 -35.70 1.22 14.27
C HIS A 553 -36.12 1.59 12.86
N VAL A 554 -36.14 2.88 12.56
CA VAL A 554 -36.59 3.41 11.28
C VAL A 554 -35.40 4.06 10.59
N ASP A 555 -35.20 3.77 9.30
CA ASP A 555 -34.12 4.32 8.48
C ASP A 555 -34.62 4.63 7.06
N PHE A 556 -33.89 5.44 6.31
CA PHE A 556 -34.18 5.66 4.89
C PHE A 556 -33.76 4.43 4.08
N SER A 557 -34.59 4.03 3.12
CA SER A 557 -34.31 2.85 2.30
C SER A 557 -33.12 3.10 1.37
N GLN A 558 -32.01 2.40 1.58
CA GLN A 558 -30.81 2.49 0.74
C GLN A 558 -30.86 1.59 -0.51
N SER A 559 -31.82 0.68 -0.60
CA SER A 559 -31.89 -0.31 -1.70
C SER A 559 -33.04 -0.05 -2.67
N VAL A 560 -32.75 -0.08 -3.97
CA VAL A 560 -33.72 -0.14 -5.09
C VAL A 560 -33.94 -1.57 -5.62
N ALA A 561 -33.20 -2.57 -5.11
CA ALA A 561 -33.14 -3.92 -5.67
C ALA A 561 -34.49 -4.67 -5.75
N LYS A 562 -35.53 -4.22 -5.03
CA LYS A 562 -36.89 -4.78 -5.12
C LYS A 562 -37.97 -3.87 -5.70
N LEU A 563 -37.66 -2.60 -6.02
CA LEU A 563 -38.62 -1.72 -6.69
C LEU A 563 -39.03 -2.30 -8.07
N HIS A 564 -38.11 -2.98 -8.76
CA HIS A 564 -38.35 -3.65 -10.05
C HIS A 564 -39.11 -4.99 -9.96
N GLN A 565 -39.33 -5.54 -8.77
CA GLN A 565 -40.21 -6.69 -8.58
C GLN A 565 -41.63 -6.23 -8.24
N TRP A 566 -41.79 -5.11 -7.52
CA TRP A 566 -43.06 -4.45 -7.25
C TRP A 566 -43.81 -4.01 -8.52
N ASP A 567 -43.09 -3.50 -9.52
CA ASP A 567 -43.73 -2.98 -10.74
C ASP A 567 -44.16 -4.09 -11.72
N ARG A 568 -43.57 -5.31 -11.61
CA ARG A 568 -43.96 -6.46 -12.45
C ARG A 568 -45.24 -7.14 -11.98
N GLU A 569 -45.45 -7.26 -10.68
CA GLU A 569 -46.68 -7.85 -10.12
C GLU A 569 -47.85 -6.86 -10.15
N GLY A 570 -47.59 -5.57 -9.87
CA GLY A 570 -48.60 -4.51 -9.98
C GLY A 570 -49.10 -4.26 -11.41
N LYS A 571 -48.20 -4.26 -12.42
CA LYS A 571 -48.60 -4.16 -13.84
C LYS A 571 -49.28 -5.43 -14.35
N ALA A 572 -48.94 -6.61 -13.82
CA ALA A 572 -49.62 -7.86 -14.16
C ALA A 572 -51.03 -7.92 -13.58
N ALA A 573 -51.24 -7.44 -12.35
CA ALA A 573 -52.56 -7.34 -11.72
C ALA A 573 -53.46 -6.29 -12.42
N ARG A 574 -52.93 -5.10 -12.72
CA ARG A 574 -53.66 -4.06 -13.48
C ARG A 574 -54.02 -4.51 -14.89
N LYS A 575 -53.12 -5.20 -15.61
CA LYS A 575 -53.44 -5.83 -16.90
C LYS A 575 -54.46 -6.95 -16.80
N ALA A 576 -54.54 -7.66 -15.68
CA ALA A 576 -55.51 -8.73 -15.48
C ALA A 576 -56.91 -8.18 -15.16
N ASP A 577 -57.00 -7.07 -14.44
CA ASP A 577 -58.28 -6.39 -14.14
C ASP A 577 -58.80 -5.59 -15.35
N ASP A 578 -57.95 -4.87 -16.09
CA ASP A 578 -58.34 -4.22 -17.36
C ASP A 578 -58.82 -5.25 -18.40
N LYS A 579 -58.21 -6.45 -18.41
CA LYS A 579 -58.63 -7.54 -19.31
C LYS A 579 -59.95 -8.17 -18.88
N LYS A 580 -60.24 -8.24 -17.58
CA LYS A 580 -61.54 -8.70 -17.05
C LYS A 580 -62.66 -7.67 -17.26
N GLU A 581 -62.37 -6.37 -17.20
CA GLU A 581 -63.34 -5.31 -17.52
C GLU A 581 -63.66 -5.26 -19.01
N THR A 582 -62.64 -5.32 -19.88
CA THR A 582 -62.84 -5.36 -21.34
C THR A 582 -63.48 -6.66 -21.84
N GLU A 583 -63.24 -7.80 -21.18
CA GLU A 583 -63.96 -9.06 -21.47
C GLU A 583 -65.41 -9.05 -20.94
N LYS A 584 -65.70 -8.37 -19.83
CA LYS A 584 -67.07 -8.15 -19.34
C LYS A 584 -67.86 -7.22 -20.26
N GLU A 585 -67.25 -6.15 -20.77
CA GLU A 585 -67.87 -5.27 -21.77
C GLU A 585 -68.10 -6.00 -23.10
N HIS A 586 -67.13 -6.77 -23.60
CA HIS A 586 -67.32 -7.57 -24.82
C HIS A 586 -68.39 -8.66 -24.66
N ARG A 587 -68.53 -9.28 -23.48
CA ARG A 587 -69.62 -10.24 -23.20
C ARG A 587 -70.99 -9.57 -23.13
N LYS A 588 -71.08 -8.34 -22.63
CA LYS A 588 -72.33 -7.55 -22.64
C LYS A 588 -72.76 -7.20 -24.07
N VAL A 589 -71.82 -6.75 -24.90
CA VAL A 589 -72.09 -6.39 -26.31
C VAL A 589 -72.45 -7.61 -27.18
N CYS A 590 -71.96 -8.81 -26.84
CA CYS A 590 -72.33 -10.04 -27.56
C CYS A 590 -73.68 -10.64 -27.13
N TYR A 591 -74.19 -10.33 -25.92
CA TYR A 591 -75.53 -10.78 -25.50
C TYR A 591 -76.65 -9.86 -26.01
N ASP A 592 -76.36 -8.61 -26.33
CA ASP A 592 -77.34 -7.66 -26.91
C ASP A 592 -77.47 -7.77 -28.44
N ARG A 593 -76.89 -8.81 -29.06
CA ARG A 593 -76.91 -9.03 -30.52
C ARG A 593 -77.47 -10.40 -30.97
N PHE A 594 -78.21 -11.08 -30.10
CA PHE A 594 -79.04 -12.24 -30.43
C PHE A 594 -80.47 -12.07 -29.95
#